data_AF-A0A1F8E4U8-F1
#
_entry.id   AF-A0A1F8E4U8-F1
#
_cell.length_a   1.000
_cell.length_b   1.000
_cell.length_c   1.000
_cell.angle_alpha   90.00
_cell.angle_beta   90.00
_cell.angle_gamma   90.00
#
_symmetry.space_group_name_H-M   'P 1'
#
loop_
_entity.id
_entity.type
_entity.pdbx_description
1 polymer ?
#
loop_
_entity_poly.entity_id
_entity_poly.type
_entity_poly.pdbx_seq_one_letter_code
_entity_poly.pdbx_strand_id
1 'polypeptide(L)'
;MTPMQQKMNQAYSKQESTKAFASYKTEQTKFKATEVAAQTPKAEQTRVVNNIRVKNYSFGNYYARRNVFYDTYHYRTPAYAYYSSPSFGMWDGMFLWFMLDHINDRQYANMYYNQQNNEDMKAWRREADRLARDNAELRAKLNNLDAETGKLKAQGAVIDPSYVPPDAQDMALSAKVVEENASKIAAVNTKKEPLVWPWVLGLCAALGGFFVWRKFA
;
A
#
# COMPACT_ATOMS: atom_id res chain seq x y z
N MET A 1 23.27 4.41 -46.33
CA MET A 1 23.13 5.50 -45.35
C MET A 1 24.53 5.93 -44.95
N THR A 2 24.89 7.19 -45.14
CA THR A 2 26.29 7.63 -44.93
C THR A 2 26.57 7.87 -43.44
N PRO A 3 27.83 7.74 -42.98
CA PRO A 3 28.20 8.01 -41.58
C PRO A 3 27.78 9.40 -41.08
N MET A 4 27.68 10.40 -41.98
CA MET A 4 27.16 11.73 -41.66
C MET A 4 25.65 11.73 -41.37
N GLN A 5 24.85 10.99 -42.13
CA GLN A 5 23.40 10.87 -41.90
C GLN A 5 23.08 10.22 -40.54
N GLN A 6 23.88 9.22 -40.14
CA GLN A 6 23.72 8.55 -38.86
C GLN A 6 24.06 9.47 -37.67
N LYS A 7 25.14 10.26 -37.79
CA LYS A 7 25.51 11.25 -36.76
C LYS A 7 24.47 12.37 -36.64
N MET A 8 23.93 12.85 -37.75
CA MET A 8 22.85 13.85 -37.74
C MET A 8 21.58 13.31 -37.09
N ASN A 9 21.16 12.08 -37.40
CA ASN A 9 19.98 11.47 -36.78
C ASN A 9 20.17 11.25 -35.26
N GLN A 10 21.37 10.88 -34.82
CA GLN A 10 21.68 10.75 -33.39
C GLN A 10 21.69 12.11 -32.68
N ALA A 11 22.24 13.15 -33.30
CA ALA A 11 22.23 14.50 -32.74
C ALA A 11 20.81 15.07 -32.66
N TYR A 12 20.01 14.88 -33.71
CA TYR A 12 18.60 15.28 -33.75
C TYR A 12 17.77 14.53 -32.69
N SER A 13 17.96 13.22 -32.56
CA SER A 13 17.28 12.41 -31.53
C SER A 13 17.63 12.86 -30.10
N LYS A 14 18.90 13.20 -29.81
CA LYS A 14 19.31 13.75 -28.52
C LYS A 14 18.72 15.15 -28.25
N GLN A 15 18.59 15.96 -29.28
CA GLN A 15 17.98 17.28 -29.17
C GLN A 15 16.47 17.18 -28.90
N GLU A 16 15.77 16.28 -29.59
CA GLU A 16 14.34 16.06 -29.38
C GLU A 16 14.07 15.41 -28.00
N SER A 17 14.93 14.50 -27.53
CA SER A 17 14.76 13.91 -26.20
C SER A 17 14.97 14.93 -25.07
N THR A 18 15.91 15.87 -25.22
CA THR A 18 16.11 16.95 -24.26
C THR A 18 14.96 17.96 -24.25
N LYS A 19 14.40 18.30 -25.42
CA LYS A 19 13.17 19.12 -25.52
C LYS A 19 11.95 18.42 -24.92
N ALA A 20 11.78 17.13 -25.19
CA ALA A 20 10.68 16.34 -24.62
C ALA A 20 10.81 16.25 -23.09
N PHE A 21 12.02 16.06 -22.57
CA PHE A 21 12.28 16.04 -21.13
C PHE A 21 12.07 17.40 -20.47
N ALA A 22 12.48 18.49 -21.12
CA ALA A 22 12.21 19.85 -20.64
C ALA A 22 10.70 20.14 -20.63
N SER A 23 10.00 19.79 -21.71
CA SER A 23 8.54 19.94 -21.81
C SER A 23 7.83 19.12 -20.75
N TYR A 24 8.25 17.87 -20.51
CA TYR A 24 7.75 17.03 -19.44
C TYR A 24 7.93 17.66 -18.04
N LYS A 25 9.11 18.23 -17.75
CA LYS A 25 9.35 18.97 -16.50
C LYS A 25 8.44 20.19 -16.39
N THR A 26 8.24 20.95 -17.47
CA THR A 26 7.35 22.11 -17.50
C THR A 26 5.89 21.69 -17.28
N GLU A 27 5.41 20.64 -17.94
CA GLU A 27 4.06 20.11 -17.71
C GLU A 27 3.89 19.58 -16.28
N GLN A 28 4.88 18.88 -15.72
CA GLN A 28 4.87 18.46 -14.30
C GLN A 28 4.68 19.65 -13.35
N THR A 29 5.25 20.83 -13.64
CA THR A 29 5.08 22.00 -12.77
C THR A 29 3.67 22.57 -12.80
N LYS A 30 2.91 22.37 -13.88
CA LYS A 30 1.49 22.77 -13.97
C LYS A 30 0.57 21.84 -13.18
N PHE A 31 0.99 20.59 -13.00
CA PHE A 31 0.35 19.60 -12.15
C PHE A 31 1.01 19.49 -10.78
N LYS A 32 1.72 20.52 -10.31
CA LYS A 32 2.09 20.60 -8.89
C LYS A 32 0.80 20.51 -8.11
N ALA A 33 0.53 19.31 -7.57
CA ALA A 33 -0.40 19.13 -6.49
C ALA A 33 -0.08 20.26 -5.51
N THR A 34 -1.07 21.05 -5.14
CA THR A 34 -0.95 21.86 -3.92
C THR A 34 -0.34 20.90 -2.90
N GLU A 35 0.89 21.17 -2.46
CA GLU A 35 1.50 20.45 -1.37
C GLU A 35 0.54 20.69 -0.21
N VAL A 36 -0.39 19.75 -0.02
CA VAL A 36 -1.19 19.68 1.17
C VAL A 36 -0.12 19.43 2.22
N ALA A 37 0.23 20.49 2.95
CA ALA A 37 1.28 20.52 3.95
C ALA A 37 1.31 19.18 4.66
N ALA A 38 2.48 18.53 4.70
CA ALA A 38 2.68 17.18 5.23
C ALA A 38 1.76 16.96 6.43
N GLN A 39 0.62 16.31 6.18
CA GLN A 39 -0.39 16.13 7.21
C GLN A 39 0.29 15.22 8.21
N THR A 40 0.51 15.71 9.43
CA THR A 40 0.97 14.86 10.51
C THR A 40 0.05 13.63 10.53
N PRO A 41 0.59 12.40 10.36
CA PRO A 41 -0.25 11.23 10.24
C PRO A 41 -1.17 11.17 11.45
N LYS A 42 -2.49 11.14 11.24
CA LYS A 42 -3.44 10.98 12.34
C LYS A 42 -3.11 9.70 13.09
N ALA A 43 -3.37 9.65 14.40
CA ALA A 43 -3.04 8.48 15.23
C ALA A 43 -3.61 7.17 14.66
N GLU A 44 -4.80 7.22 14.05
CA GLU A 44 -5.46 6.10 13.36
C GLU A 44 -4.67 5.64 12.11
N GLN A 45 -4.27 6.57 11.25
CA GLN A 45 -3.44 6.28 10.08
C GLN A 45 -2.11 5.63 10.49
N THR A 46 -1.51 6.13 11.58
CA THR A 46 -0.27 5.57 12.13
C THR A 46 -0.46 4.13 12.60
N ARG A 47 -1.59 3.80 13.24
CA ARG A 47 -1.87 2.43 13.70
C ARG A 47 -2.04 1.46 12.54
N VAL A 48 -2.80 1.85 11.51
CA VAL A 48 -2.99 1.03 10.30
C VAL A 48 -1.65 0.78 9.60
N VAL A 49 -0.89 1.84 9.32
CA VAL A 49 0.40 1.75 8.63
C VAL A 49 1.39 0.88 9.41
N ASN A 50 1.39 0.95 10.75
CA ASN A 50 2.26 0.10 11.58
C ASN A 50 1.86 -1.39 11.58
N ASN A 51 0.57 -1.69 11.37
CA ASN A 51 0.06 -3.06 11.36
C ASN A 51 0.16 -3.75 10.00
N ILE A 52 0.36 -2.96 8.93
CA ILE A 52 0.53 -3.48 7.58
C ILE A 52 1.90 -4.14 7.41
N ARG A 53 1.91 -5.34 6.82
CA ARG A 53 3.13 -6.10 6.54
C ARG A 53 3.33 -6.30 5.04
N VAL A 54 3.67 -5.20 4.34
CA VAL A 54 4.02 -5.27 2.91
C VAL A 54 5.41 -5.84 2.73
N LYS A 55 5.54 -7.11 2.31
CA LYS A 55 6.86 -7.71 2.04
C LYS A 55 7.54 -7.05 0.83
N ASN A 56 8.82 -6.73 0.87
CA ASN A 56 9.62 -6.33 -0.31
C ASN A 56 9.02 -5.17 -1.13
N TYR A 57 8.54 -4.10 -0.49
CA TYR A 57 8.01 -2.94 -1.20
C TYR A 57 9.09 -2.32 -2.11
N SER A 58 8.79 -2.24 -3.40
CA SER A 58 9.54 -1.51 -4.42
C SER A 58 8.53 -0.96 -5.41
N PHE A 59 8.73 0.27 -5.87
CA PHE A 59 7.83 0.92 -6.82
C PHE A 59 7.61 0.06 -8.08
N GLY A 60 8.65 -0.62 -8.58
CA GLY A 60 8.53 -1.54 -9.73
C GLY A 60 7.70 -2.79 -9.44
N ASN A 61 7.72 -3.28 -8.20
CA ASN A 61 6.95 -4.46 -7.78
C ASN A 61 5.51 -4.13 -7.36
N TYR A 62 5.23 -2.88 -7.00
CA TYR A 62 3.90 -2.44 -6.56
C TYR A 62 2.84 -2.66 -7.64
N TYR A 63 3.06 -2.14 -8.85
CA TYR A 63 2.11 -2.27 -9.95
C TYR A 63 1.95 -3.72 -10.43
N ALA A 64 3.02 -4.51 -10.41
CA ALA A 64 2.96 -5.93 -10.76
C ALA A 64 2.06 -6.70 -9.80
N ARG A 65 2.23 -6.51 -8.49
CA ARG A 65 1.35 -7.14 -7.47
C ARG A 65 -0.07 -6.64 -7.55
N ARG A 66 -0.24 -5.36 -7.85
CA ARG A 66 -1.56 -4.76 -8.02
C ARG A 66 -2.32 -5.44 -9.14
N ASN A 67 -1.69 -5.64 -10.29
CA ASN A 67 -2.31 -6.36 -11.39
C ASN A 67 -2.65 -7.81 -10.97
N VAL A 68 -1.69 -8.53 -10.37
CA VAL A 68 -1.92 -9.90 -9.87
C VAL A 68 -3.09 -9.97 -8.88
N PHE A 69 -3.20 -9.01 -7.97
CA PHE A 69 -4.29 -8.96 -6.99
C PHE A 69 -5.65 -8.85 -7.68
N TYR A 70 -5.83 -7.83 -8.53
CA TYR A 70 -7.12 -7.64 -9.21
C TYR A 70 -7.42 -8.75 -10.22
N ASP A 71 -6.39 -9.31 -10.86
CA ASP A 71 -6.54 -10.47 -11.76
C ASP A 71 -6.98 -11.73 -11.01
N THR A 72 -6.46 -11.96 -9.79
CA THR A 72 -6.84 -13.08 -8.91
C THR A 72 -8.31 -13.02 -8.54
N TYR A 73 -8.82 -11.82 -8.32
CA TYR A 73 -10.23 -11.57 -8.03
C TYR A 73 -11.11 -11.43 -9.29
N HIS A 74 -10.53 -11.54 -10.48
CA HIS A 74 -11.20 -11.26 -11.76
C HIS A 74 -11.90 -9.89 -11.78
N TYR A 75 -11.39 -8.94 -10.99
CA TYR A 75 -12.01 -7.65 -10.81
C TYR A 75 -11.80 -6.77 -12.03
N ARG A 76 -12.91 -6.26 -12.56
CA ARG A 76 -12.91 -5.24 -13.62
C ARG A 76 -13.42 -3.94 -13.02
N THR A 77 -12.59 -2.92 -13.06
CA THR A 77 -12.92 -1.62 -12.48
C THR A 77 -14.15 -1.04 -13.19
N PRO A 78 -15.26 -0.78 -12.47
CA PRO A 78 -16.47 -0.22 -13.06
C PRO A 78 -16.25 1.20 -13.57
N ALA A 79 -17.00 1.62 -14.59
CA ALA A 79 -16.85 2.94 -15.21
C ALA A 79 -16.93 4.09 -14.20
N TYR A 80 -17.82 3.98 -13.20
CA TYR A 80 -18.00 5.02 -12.17
C TYR A 80 -16.75 5.23 -11.30
N ALA A 81 -15.91 4.21 -11.13
CA ALA A 81 -14.68 4.33 -10.34
C ALA A 81 -13.66 5.26 -11.02
N TYR A 82 -13.71 5.41 -12.35
CA TYR A 82 -12.87 6.36 -13.09
C TYR A 82 -13.35 7.82 -12.95
N TYR A 83 -14.58 8.06 -12.51
CA TYR A 83 -15.11 9.40 -12.20
C TYR A 83 -14.92 9.82 -10.74
N SER A 84 -14.18 9.02 -9.97
CA SER A 84 -13.86 9.21 -8.56
C SER A 84 -12.43 9.72 -8.38
N SER A 85 -12.13 10.25 -7.19
CA SER A 85 -10.75 10.47 -6.76
C SER A 85 -9.94 9.15 -6.79
N PRO A 86 -8.65 9.18 -7.19
CA PRO A 86 -7.78 8.01 -7.20
C PRO A 86 -7.37 7.55 -5.80
N SER A 87 -7.54 8.40 -4.78
CA SER A 87 -7.30 8.07 -3.37
C SER A 87 -8.16 8.91 -2.43
N PHE A 88 -8.32 8.42 -1.20
CA PHE A 88 -9.04 9.10 -0.13
C PHE A 88 -8.17 9.08 1.11
N GLY A 89 -7.41 10.15 1.32
CA GLY A 89 -6.40 10.24 2.37
C GLY A 89 -5.42 9.07 2.27
N MET A 90 -5.45 8.16 3.24
CA MET A 90 -4.55 7.02 3.23
C MET A 90 -4.95 5.87 2.28
N TRP A 91 -6.22 5.77 1.92
CA TRP A 91 -6.78 4.64 1.18
C TRP A 91 -6.64 4.80 -0.34
N ASP A 92 -6.31 3.71 -1.02
CA ASP A 92 -6.35 3.65 -2.48
C ASP A 92 -7.80 3.62 -2.99
N GLY A 93 -8.12 4.49 -3.93
CA GLY A 93 -9.49 4.64 -4.44
C GLY A 93 -9.95 3.40 -5.18
N MET A 94 -9.09 2.79 -6.01
CA MET A 94 -9.44 1.58 -6.78
C MET A 94 -9.71 0.41 -5.84
N PHE A 95 -8.91 0.29 -4.78
CA PHE A 95 -9.13 -0.71 -3.75
C PHE A 95 -10.47 -0.51 -3.02
N LEU A 96 -10.86 0.72 -2.67
CA LEU A 96 -12.16 0.96 -2.01
C LEU A 96 -13.34 0.58 -2.91
N TRP A 97 -13.24 0.81 -4.23
CA TRP A 97 -14.25 0.34 -5.18
C TRP A 97 -14.28 -1.18 -5.30
N PHE A 98 -13.11 -1.82 -5.28
CA PHE A 98 -12.99 -3.27 -5.23
C PHE A 98 -13.61 -3.86 -3.95
N MET A 99 -13.35 -3.24 -2.78
CA MET A 99 -13.93 -3.63 -1.49
C MET A 99 -15.46 -3.55 -1.53
N LEU A 100 -16.03 -2.53 -2.18
CA LEU A 100 -17.47 -2.42 -2.37
C LEU A 100 -18.03 -3.55 -3.25
N ASP A 101 -17.32 -3.92 -4.32
CA ASP A 101 -17.72 -5.01 -5.22
C ASP A 101 -17.66 -6.37 -4.51
N HIS A 102 -16.76 -6.52 -3.54
CA HIS A 102 -16.54 -7.74 -2.76
C HIS A 102 -17.13 -7.66 -1.34
N ILE A 103 -18.13 -6.80 -1.12
CA ILE A 103 -18.62 -6.55 0.24
C ILE A 103 -19.30 -7.76 0.89
N ASN A 104 -19.72 -8.74 0.09
CA ASN A 104 -20.26 -10.01 0.57
C ASN A 104 -19.18 -10.88 1.23
N ASP A 105 -17.90 -10.65 0.94
CA ASP A 105 -16.83 -11.33 1.65
C ASP A 105 -16.62 -10.67 3.00
N ARG A 106 -16.69 -11.50 4.04
CA ARG A 106 -16.65 -11.05 5.44
C ARG A 106 -15.47 -10.11 5.74
N GLN A 107 -14.31 -10.32 5.14
CA GLN A 107 -13.13 -9.49 5.39
C GLN A 107 -13.28 -8.05 4.87
N TYR A 108 -13.96 -7.84 3.74
CA TYR A 108 -14.16 -6.50 3.17
C TYR A 108 -15.30 -5.76 3.87
N ALA A 109 -16.37 -6.47 4.28
CA ALA A 109 -17.38 -5.92 5.18
C ALA A 109 -16.77 -5.47 6.51
N ASN A 110 -15.90 -6.31 7.10
CA ASN A 110 -15.16 -5.94 8.30
C ASN A 110 -14.27 -4.73 8.05
N MET A 111 -13.60 -4.63 6.90
CA MET A 111 -12.77 -3.46 6.61
C MET A 111 -13.57 -2.17 6.67
N TYR A 112 -14.67 -2.07 5.93
CA TYR A 112 -15.46 -0.85 5.98
C TYR A 112 -16.03 -0.61 7.38
N TYR A 113 -16.59 -1.62 8.05
CA TYR A 113 -17.14 -1.48 9.40
C TYR A 113 -16.12 -0.94 10.42
N ASN A 114 -14.89 -1.44 10.36
CA ASN A 114 -13.81 -1.02 11.24
C ASN A 114 -13.29 0.40 10.93
N GLN A 115 -13.37 0.82 9.67
CA GLN A 115 -12.83 2.10 9.20
C GLN A 115 -13.93 3.17 9.00
N GLN A 116 -15.21 2.85 9.20
CA GLN A 116 -16.37 3.72 8.87
C GLN A 116 -16.36 5.09 9.56
N ASN A 117 -15.68 5.21 10.71
CA ASN A 117 -15.59 6.44 11.47
C ASN A 117 -14.44 7.35 11.03
N ASN A 118 -13.53 6.86 10.19
CA ASN A 118 -12.39 7.62 9.72
C ASN A 118 -12.81 8.64 8.66
N GLU A 119 -12.23 9.84 8.73
CA GLU A 119 -12.56 10.93 7.79
C GLU A 119 -12.29 10.55 6.33
N ASP A 120 -11.25 9.76 6.09
CA ASP A 120 -10.87 9.25 4.77
C ASP A 120 -11.94 8.31 4.21
N MET A 121 -12.48 7.42 5.05
CA MET A 121 -13.55 6.49 4.67
C MET A 121 -14.89 7.22 4.47
N LYS A 122 -15.20 8.20 5.32
CA LYS A 122 -16.36 9.09 5.14
C LYS A 122 -16.26 9.89 3.85
N ALA A 123 -15.06 10.34 3.47
CA ALA A 123 -14.85 11.06 2.21
C ALA A 123 -15.16 10.17 1.01
N TRP A 124 -14.68 8.92 1.01
CA TRP A 124 -15.04 7.94 -0.01
C TRP A 124 -16.56 7.68 -0.04
N ARG A 125 -17.19 7.49 1.12
CA ARG A 125 -18.64 7.26 1.21
C ARG A 125 -19.44 8.39 0.58
N ARG A 126 -19.10 9.65 0.87
CA ARG A 126 -19.76 10.82 0.26
C ARG A 126 -19.61 10.86 -1.26
N GLU A 127 -18.44 10.50 -1.77
CA GLU A 127 -18.20 10.42 -3.21
C GLU A 127 -19.00 9.28 -3.85
N ALA A 128 -19.07 8.13 -3.19
CA ALA A 128 -19.90 7.02 -3.65
C ALA A 128 -21.39 7.37 -3.67
N ASP A 129 -21.90 8.03 -2.64
CA ASP A 129 -23.29 8.51 -2.61
C ASP A 129 -23.55 9.54 -3.73
N ARG A 130 -22.57 10.42 -4.04
CA ARG A 130 -22.67 11.37 -5.16
C ARG A 130 -22.80 10.65 -6.50
N LEU A 131 -21.92 9.68 -6.77
CA LEU A 131 -21.93 8.89 -7.99
C LEU A 131 -23.17 7.99 -8.09
N ALA A 132 -23.70 7.52 -6.96
CA ALA A 132 -24.87 6.67 -6.90
C ALA A 132 -26.18 7.38 -7.23
N ARG A 133 -26.23 8.72 -7.27
CA ARG A 133 -27.45 9.46 -7.65
C ARG A 133 -27.93 9.07 -9.04
N ASP A 134 -26.99 9.03 -9.98
CA ASP A 134 -27.27 8.75 -11.40
C ASP A 134 -26.96 7.30 -11.79
N ASN A 135 -26.63 6.43 -10.82
CA ASN A 135 -26.27 5.03 -11.06
C ASN A 135 -27.02 4.08 -10.13
N ALA A 136 -28.00 3.37 -10.69
CA ALA A 136 -28.83 2.42 -9.96
C ALA A 136 -28.07 1.19 -9.46
N GLU A 137 -27.09 0.69 -10.23
CA GLU A 137 -26.26 -0.45 -9.83
C GLU A 137 -25.40 -0.08 -8.63
N LEU A 138 -24.72 1.07 -8.68
CA LEU A 138 -23.89 1.54 -7.56
C LEU A 138 -24.72 1.77 -6.30
N ARG A 139 -25.92 2.33 -6.43
CA ARG A 139 -26.86 2.49 -5.32
C ARG A 139 -27.24 1.15 -4.69
N ALA A 140 -27.46 0.11 -5.49
CA ALA A 140 -27.71 -1.24 -4.97
C ALA A 140 -26.50 -1.80 -4.21
N LYS A 141 -25.28 -1.60 -4.71
CA LYS A 141 -24.04 -2.00 -4.01
C LYS A 141 -23.89 -1.28 -2.66
N LEU A 142 -24.18 0.01 -2.60
CA LEU A 142 -24.14 0.79 -1.35
C LEU A 142 -25.21 0.34 -0.35
N ASN A 143 -26.41 0.01 -0.81
CA ASN A 143 -27.43 -0.59 0.06
C ASN A 143 -26.97 -1.94 0.64
N ASN A 144 -26.27 -2.75 -0.17
CA ASN A 144 -25.71 -4.02 0.29
C ASN A 144 -24.60 -3.80 1.34
N LEU A 145 -23.73 -2.81 1.13
CA LEU A 145 -22.74 -2.38 2.12
C LEU A 145 -23.38 -2.01 3.45
N ASP A 146 -24.44 -1.21 3.42
CA ASP A 146 -25.17 -0.81 4.63
C ASP A 146 -25.83 -2.01 5.33
N ALA A 147 -26.34 -2.98 4.56
CA ALA A 147 -26.90 -4.22 5.11
C ALA A 147 -25.84 -5.09 5.80
N GLU A 148 -24.69 -5.34 5.15
CA GLU A 148 -23.61 -6.17 5.72
C GLU A 148 -23.00 -5.54 6.97
N THR A 149 -22.79 -4.23 6.96
CA THR A 149 -22.26 -3.50 8.11
C THR A 149 -23.28 -3.41 9.25
N GLY A 150 -24.58 -3.32 8.92
CA GLY A 150 -25.68 -3.45 9.87
C GLY A 150 -25.70 -4.80 10.59
N LYS A 151 -25.42 -5.91 9.89
CA LYS A 151 -25.29 -7.24 10.51
C LYS A 151 -24.13 -7.29 11.50
N LEU A 152 -22.97 -6.74 11.15
CA LEU A 152 -21.80 -6.69 12.05
C LEU A 152 -22.12 -5.88 13.31
N LYS A 153 -22.80 -4.75 13.16
CA LYS A 153 -23.27 -3.92 14.29
C LYS A 153 -24.23 -4.69 15.20
N ALA A 154 -25.21 -5.39 14.62
CA ALA A 154 -26.19 -6.17 15.38
C ALA A 154 -25.56 -7.34 16.14
N GLN A 155 -24.44 -7.89 15.62
CA GLN A 155 -23.65 -8.93 16.28
C GLN A 155 -22.74 -8.39 17.39
N GLY A 156 -22.72 -7.08 17.64
CA GLY A 156 -21.87 -6.47 18.66
C GLY A 156 -20.37 -6.47 18.30
N ALA A 157 -20.03 -6.49 17.00
CA ALA A 157 -18.63 -6.44 16.57
C ALA A 157 -17.95 -5.16 17.08
N VAL A 158 -16.79 -5.31 17.71
CA VAL A 158 -16.00 -4.17 18.20
C VAL A 158 -15.20 -3.57 17.04
N ILE A 159 -15.16 -2.24 16.98
CA ILE A 159 -14.36 -1.51 15.99
C ILE A 159 -12.87 -1.62 16.34
N ASP A 160 -12.11 -2.23 15.44
CA ASP A 160 -10.65 -2.20 15.38
C ASP A 160 -10.19 -1.22 14.29
N PRO A 161 -9.81 0.02 14.63
CA PRO A 161 -9.42 1.02 13.65
C PRO A 161 -8.12 0.67 12.90
N SER A 162 -7.41 -0.40 13.28
CA SER A 162 -6.20 -0.86 12.62
C SER A 162 -6.45 -1.98 11.60
N TYR A 163 -7.68 -2.48 11.50
CA TYR A 163 -8.00 -3.63 10.68
C TYR A 163 -7.92 -3.31 9.17
N VAL A 164 -7.19 -4.16 8.45
CA VAL A 164 -7.12 -4.21 6.99
C VAL A 164 -7.09 -5.70 6.58
N PRO A 165 -7.81 -6.11 5.52
CA PRO A 165 -7.83 -7.50 5.05
C PRO A 165 -6.40 -8.03 4.81
N PRO A 166 -6.04 -9.22 5.31
CA PRO A 166 -4.67 -9.73 5.28
C PRO A 166 -4.06 -9.83 3.86
N ASP A 167 -4.88 -10.16 2.88
CA ASP A 167 -4.53 -10.31 1.47
C ASP A 167 -4.48 -8.98 0.71
N ALA A 168 -5.12 -7.94 1.24
CA ALA A 168 -5.16 -6.61 0.63
C ALA A 168 -4.27 -5.58 1.31
N GLN A 169 -3.43 -5.97 2.29
CA GLN A 169 -2.58 -5.02 3.03
C GLN A 169 -1.68 -4.17 2.12
N ASP A 170 -1.17 -4.75 1.03
CA ASP A 170 -0.34 -4.07 0.04
C ASP A 170 -1.15 -3.13 -0.86
N MET A 171 -2.44 -3.41 -1.02
CA MET A 171 -3.32 -2.79 -2.03
C MET A 171 -4.25 -1.72 -1.45
N ALA A 172 -4.58 -1.84 -0.16
CA ALA A 172 -5.50 -0.94 0.51
C ALA A 172 -4.94 0.48 0.65
N LEU A 173 -3.63 0.62 0.73
CA LEU A 173 -2.96 1.91 0.87
C LEU A 173 -2.74 2.59 -0.48
N SER A 174 -2.96 3.90 -0.50
CA SER A 174 -2.61 4.73 -1.65
C SER A 174 -1.11 4.71 -1.91
N ALA A 175 -0.71 4.80 -3.19
CA ALA A 175 0.70 4.77 -3.59
C ALA A 175 1.56 5.80 -2.84
N LYS A 176 1.00 6.98 -2.55
CA LYS A 176 1.64 8.03 -1.76
C LYS A 176 2.00 7.56 -0.35
N VAL A 177 1.05 6.96 0.38
CA VAL A 177 1.30 6.48 1.75
C VAL A 177 2.33 5.36 1.75
N VAL A 178 2.28 4.46 0.76
CA VAL A 178 3.26 3.38 0.68
C VAL A 178 4.66 3.92 0.35
N GLU A 179 4.77 4.94 -0.50
CA GLU A 179 6.04 5.62 -0.78
C GLU A 179 6.61 6.35 0.45
N GLU A 180 5.80 7.16 1.13
CA GLU A 180 6.20 7.89 2.34
C GLU A 180 6.64 6.95 3.48
N ASN A 181 6.07 5.75 3.55
CA ASN A 181 6.35 4.77 4.59
C ASN A 181 7.24 3.61 4.10
N ALA A 182 7.76 3.66 2.88
CA ALA A 182 8.53 2.59 2.25
C ALA A 182 9.71 2.13 3.13
N SER A 183 10.43 3.06 3.75
CA SER A 183 11.57 2.78 4.63
C SER A 183 11.16 2.11 5.95
N LYS A 184 10.03 2.51 6.54
CA LYS A 184 9.48 1.89 7.77
C LYS A 184 8.90 0.51 7.50
N ILE A 185 8.15 0.38 6.41
CA ILE A 185 7.60 -0.87 5.90
C ILE A 185 8.74 -1.87 5.60
N ALA A 186 9.81 -1.41 4.95
CA ALA A 186 11.00 -2.23 4.71
C ALA A 186 11.69 -2.68 6.02
N ALA A 187 11.79 -1.79 7.02
CA ALA A 187 12.39 -2.10 8.33
C ALA A 187 11.58 -3.09 9.18
N VAL A 188 10.26 -3.18 8.98
CA VAL A 188 9.41 -4.21 9.61
C VAL A 188 9.71 -5.59 9.05
N ASN A 189 10.08 -5.69 7.77
CA ASN A 189 10.37 -6.97 7.11
C ASN A 189 11.75 -7.55 7.42
N THR A 190 12.71 -6.73 7.83
CA THR A 190 14.04 -7.20 8.26
C THR A 190 14.06 -7.73 9.70
N LYS A 191 13.02 -7.48 10.50
CA LYS A 191 12.86 -8.03 11.85
C LYS A 191 12.28 -9.46 11.86
N LYS A 192 12.64 -10.31 10.89
CA LYS A 192 12.42 -11.76 10.96
C LYS A 192 13.76 -12.48 11.09
N GLU A 193 14.19 -12.56 12.35
CA GLU A 193 14.70 -13.74 13.10
C GLU A 193 15.71 -13.22 14.13
N PRO A 194 15.45 -13.34 15.46
CA PRO A 194 16.58 -13.36 16.38
C PRO A 194 17.42 -14.58 16.00
N LEU A 195 18.68 -14.35 15.64
CA LEU A 195 19.67 -15.40 15.47
C LEU A 195 19.54 -16.37 16.65
N VAL A 196 18.91 -17.53 16.41
CA VAL A 196 19.04 -18.66 17.29
C VAL A 196 20.49 -19.10 17.14
N TRP A 197 21.32 -18.83 18.15
CA TRP A 197 22.30 -19.79 18.70
C TRP A 197 23.05 -19.20 19.91
N PRO A 198 22.55 -19.43 21.14
CA PRO A 198 23.30 -19.15 22.37
C PRO A 198 24.32 -20.25 22.73
N TRP A 199 24.47 -21.34 21.96
CA TRP A 199 25.24 -22.53 22.38
C TRP A 199 26.58 -22.77 21.65
N VAL A 200 27.00 -21.95 20.68
CA VAL A 200 28.28 -22.17 19.96
C VAL A 200 29.47 -21.36 20.45
N LEU A 201 29.31 -20.55 21.49
CA LEU A 201 30.45 -19.95 22.21
C LEU A 201 30.80 -20.66 23.52
N GLY A 202 30.13 -21.78 23.85
CA GLY A 202 30.39 -22.59 25.06
C GLY A 202 31.25 -23.85 24.83
N LEU A 203 31.67 -24.15 23.60
CA LEU A 203 32.39 -25.39 23.24
C LEU A 203 33.83 -25.17 22.74
N CYS A 204 34.43 -24.02 23.06
CA CYS A 204 35.89 -23.83 22.97
C CYS A 204 36.58 -23.69 24.34
N ALA A 205 35.86 -23.84 25.45
CA ALA A 205 36.41 -23.73 26.81
C ALA A 205 36.45 -25.07 27.58
N ALA A 206 36.49 -26.22 26.89
CA ALA A 206 36.47 -27.55 27.52
C ALA A 206 37.47 -28.57 26.92
N LEU A 207 38.61 -28.13 26.38
CA LEU A 207 39.77 -28.99 26.09
C LEU A 207 41.08 -28.27 26.41
N GLY A 208 41.37 -28.07 27.70
CA GLY A 208 42.63 -27.47 28.12
C GLY A 208 42.87 -27.36 29.62
N GLY A 209 42.24 -28.20 30.44
CA GLY A 209 42.61 -28.37 31.84
C GLY A 209 43.49 -29.59 32.03
N PHE A 210 44.81 -29.48 31.83
CA PHE A 210 45.80 -30.34 32.50
C PHE A 210 47.24 -29.86 32.24
N PHE A 211 47.81 -29.05 33.14
CA PHE A 211 49.16 -29.32 33.66
C PHE A 211 49.46 -28.42 34.87
N VAL A 212 49.26 -28.98 36.05
CA VAL A 212 49.84 -28.48 37.31
C VAL A 212 51.27 -29.00 37.38
N TRP A 213 52.21 -28.05 37.39
CA TRP A 213 53.41 -27.95 38.23
C TRP A 213 54.15 -29.20 38.74
N ARG A 214 55.46 -29.24 38.49
CA ARG A 214 56.49 -29.66 39.47
C ARG A 214 57.81 -28.95 39.14
N LYS A 215 58.05 -27.75 39.71
CA LYS A 215 58.73 -27.40 40.99
C LYS A 215 60.26 -27.52 40.93
N PHE A 216 60.93 -26.42 41.34
CA PHE A 216 62.22 -26.31 42.05
C PHE A 216 63.18 -27.52 41.91
N ALA A 217 64.41 -27.38 41.39
CA ALA A 217 65.37 -26.29 41.50
C ALA A 217 65.95 -25.86 40.14
#